data_AF-A0A2E1AHB5-F1
#
_entry.id   AF-A0A2E1AHB5-F1
#
_cell.length_a   1.000
_cell.length_b   1.000
_cell.length_c   1.000
_cell.angle_alpha   90.00
_cell.angle_beta   90.00
_cell.angle_gamma   90.00
#
_symmetry.space_group_name_H-M   'P 1'
#
loop_
_entity.id
_entity.type
_entity.pdbx_description
1 polymer ?
#
loop_
_entity_poly.entity_id
_entity_poly.type
_entity_poly.pdbx_seq_one_letter_code
_entity_poly.pdbx_strand_id
1 'polypeptide(L)'
;MVDYSEIVQGGDEAALRAFIAAHTGNVFAGTEYTQVFIGQLPTEEPLHSLPIPPQTQVAGSIVQQQPQLLLISELAPADVKAFYVDAISKMDWQPAAGGHMRTGFFDTQTEVFNYCNEARHQTLFGYIQAIADRTYIRITVSKSMNPCNDPQGYMKYMTAIPNLSAPQGVSLLPSSFSSGSTGGMDHFEARTSAVARWSGTLADLYQAYVPLLESVDWQMHTESLTDKAAVSWWDVTLDDETWQGVFSVLAKPKSPDLYVLMLTLGMSVA
;
A
#
# COMPACT_ATOMS: atom_id res chain seq x y z
N MET A 1 -0.01 -14.11 31.15
CA MET A 1 -0.26 -12.74 30.66
C MET A 1 0.97 -12.34 29.89
N VAL A 2 0.83 -12.05 28.59
CA VAL A 2 1.91 -11.46 27.80
C VAL A 2 1.98 -10.00 28.21
N ASP A 3 3.15 -9.56 28.65
CA ASP A 3 3.39 -8.14 28.95
C ASP A 3 3.53 -7.40 27.61
N TYR A 4 2.57 -6.55 27.29
CA TYR A 4 2.57 -5.76 26.05
C TYR A 4 3.34 -4.45 26.18
N SER A 5 3.86 -4.11 27.37
CA SER A 5 4.58 -2.86 27.60
C SER A 5 5.93 -2.80 26.84
N GLU A 6 6.49 -3.94 26.46
CA GLU A 6 7.69 -3.99 25.61
C GLU A 6 7.39 -3.79 24.11
N ILE A 7 6.11 -3.88 23.70
CA ILE A 7 5.70 -3.87 22.28
C ILE A 7 5.19 -2.48 21.84
N VAL A 8 4.59 -1.72 22.75
CA VAL A 8 4.01 -0.39 22.47
C VAL A 8 4.66 0.68 23.35
N GLN A 9 5.28 1.68 22.73
CA GLN A 9 5.99 2.76 23.43
C GLN A 9 5.34 4.13 23.16
N GLY A 10 5.08 4.88 24.24
CA GLY A 10 4.64 6.29 24.20
C GLY A 10 3.15 6.52 23.87
N GLY A 11 2.80 7.81 23.71
CA GLY A 11 1.50 8.29 23.23
C GLY A 11 0.47 8.64 24.32
N ASP A 12 -0.48 9.50 23.97
CA ASP A 12 -1.74 9.72 24.70
C ASP A 12 -2.92 9.08 23.93
N GLU A 13 -4.14 9.20 24.47
CA GLU A 13 -5.34 8.64 23.82
C GLU A 13 -5.57 9.23 22.42
N ALA A 14 -5.27 10.52 22.23
CA ALA A 14 -5.46 11.17 20.94
C ALA A 14 -4.47 10.62 19.88
N ALA A 15 -3.21 10.45 20.25
CA ALA A 15 -2.19 9.84 19.41
C ALA A 15 -2.51 8.37 19.09
N LEU A 16 -3.03 7.61 20.06
CA LEU A 16 -3.47 6.23 19.81
C LEU A 16 -4.63 6.18 18.82
N ARG A 17 -5.62 7.06 18.95
CA ARG A 17 -6.74 7.17 17.99
C ARG A 17 -6.24 7.55 16.60
N ALA A 18 -5.31 8.50 16.50
CA ALA A 18 -4.69 8.89 15.25
C ALA A 18 -3.91 7.72 14.61
N PHE A 19 -3.13 6.99 15.41
CA PHE A 19 -2.42 5.79 14.96
C PHE A 19 -3.40 4.74 14.44
N ILE A 20 -4.42 4.37 15.21
CA ILE A 20 -5.42 3.38 14.80
C ILE A 20 -6.10 3.83 13.50
N ALA A 21 -6.53 5.09 13.41
CA ALA A 21 -7.15 5.62 12.19
C ALA A 21 -6.23 5.58 10.97
N ALA A 22 -4.92 5.80 11.16
CA ALA A 22 -3.91 5.72 10.11
C ALA A 22 -3.49 4.28 9.78
N HIS A 23 -3.65 3.34 10.72
CA HIS A 23 -3.05 2.00 10.68
C HIS A 23 -4.07 0.84 10.59
N THR A 24 -5.37 1.10 10.36
CA THR A 24 -6.39 0.05 10.23
C THR A 24 -6.27 -0.80 8.96
N GLY A 25 -5.26 -1.67 8.85
CA GLY A 25 -5.15 -2.62 7.75
C GLY A 25 -3.84 -3.40 7.79
N ASN A 26 -3.94 -4.70 8.07
CA ASN A 26 -2.86 -5.69 8.09
C ASN A 26 -1.72 -5.42 9.08
N VAL A 27 -1.99 -5.66 10.37
CA VAL A 27 -0.93 -6.10 11.29
C VAL A 27 -0.60 -7.55 10.93
N PHE A 28 0.34 -7.76 10.02
CA PHE A 28 1.09 -9.02 10.06
C PHE A 28 1.94 -8.94 11.32
N ALA A 29 1.42 -9.48 12.42
CA ALA A 29 2.22 -9.74 13.61
C ALA A 29 3.24 -10.81 13.23
N GLY A 30 4.34 -10.39 12.60
CA GLY A 30 5.52 -11.23 12.43
C GLY A 30 5.94 -11.71 13.81
N THR A 31 6.25 -13.00 13.92
CA THR A 31 6.26 -13.69 15.21
C THR A 31 7.39 -13.26 16.14
N GLU A 32 8.39 -12.49 15.69
CA GLU A 32 9.48 -12.02 16.56
C GLU A 32 9.95 -10.61 16.12
N TYR A 33 9.86 -9.62 17.02
CA TYR A 33 10.31 -8.22 16.92
C TYR A 33 9.48 -7.25 16.05
N THR A 34 8.25 -6.96 16.49
CA THR A 34 7.53 -5.74 16.08
C THR A 34 7.53 -4.74 17.24
N GLN A 35 8.01 -3.52 17.02
CA GLN A 35 7.87 -2.41 17.97
C GLN A 35 6.96 -1.35 17.37
N VAL A 36 6.02 -0.85 18.17
CA VAL A 36 5.08 0.19 17.76
C VAL A 36 5.31 1.43 18.63
N PHE A 37 5.55 2.57 17.99
CA PHE A 37 5.73 3.85 18.67
C PHE A 37 4.53 4.75 18.35
N ILE A 38 3.77 5.13 19.37
CA ILE A 38 2.56 5.94 19.19
C ILE A 38 2.91 7.42 19.35
N GLY A 39 2.58 8.24 18.35
CA GLY A 39 2.88 9.68 18.37
C GLY A 39 4.36 10.03 18.26
N GLN A 40 5.22 9.05 17.95
CA GLN A 40 6.68 9.18 18.02
C GLN A 40 7.37 8.56 16.80
N LEU A 41 8.55 9.11 16.49
CA LEU A 41 9.48 8.52 15.54
C LEU A 41 10.18 7.30 16.18
N PRO A 42 10.58 6.30 15.38
CA PRO A 42 11.41 5.23 15.91
C PRO A 42 12.80 5.79 16.23
N THR A 43 13.55 5.10 17.07
CA THR A 43 14.95 5.43 17.37
C THR A 43 15.92 4.95 16.30
N GLU A 44 15.47 4.06 15.42
CA GLU A 44 16.29 3.42 14.40
C GLU A 44 16.27 4.17 13.06
N GLU A 45 17.43 4.19 12.40
CA GLU A 45 17.59 4.66 11.02
C GLU A 45 17.00 3.66 10.01
N PRO A 46 16.50 4.10 8.84
CA PRO A 46 16.55 5.47 8.34
C PRO A 46 15.33 6.33 8.71
N LEU A 47 14.30 5.78 9.35
CA LEU A 47 13.06 6.51 9.61
C LEU A 47 13.25 7.68 10.58
N HIS A 48 14.16 7.54 11.55
CA HIS A 48 14.47 8.60 12.52
C HIS A 48 15.01 9.89 11.86
N SER A 49 15.81 9.76 10.79
CA SER A 49 16.40 10.91 10.10
C SER A 49 15.49 11.57 9.05
N LEU A 50 14.34 10.97 8.75
CA LEU A 50 13.43 11.53 7.77
C LEU A 50 12.83 12.86 8.26
N PRO A 51 12.92 13.93 7.47
CA PRO A 51 12.34 15.21 7.86
C PRO A 51 10.81 15.13 7.83
N ILE A 52 10.21 15.83 8.78
CA ILE A 52 8.76 15.93 8.92
C ILE A 52 8.31 17.26 8.33
N PRO A 53 7.33 17.28 7.39
CA PRO A 53 6.82 18.52 6.84
C PRO A 53 6.26 19.44 7.94
N PRO A 54 6.22 20.76 7.73
CA PRO A 54 5.53 21.64 8.66
C PRO A 54 4.05 21.25 8.79
N GLN A 55 3.41 21.65 9.90
CA GLN A 55 1.98 21.37 10.17
C GLN A 55 1.61 19.89 10.06
N THR A 56 2.56 19.02 10.42
CA THR A 56 2.41 17.58 10.34
C THR A 56 2.67 16.97 11.71
N GLN A 57 1.74 16.13 12.15
CA GLN A 57 1.83 15.34 13.36
C GLN A 57 2.31 13.93 13.00
N VAL A 58 3.22 13.38 13.82
CA VAL A 58 3.53 11.95 13.78
C VAL A 58 2.37 11.20 14.43
N ALA A 59 1.65 10.38 13.68
CA ALA A 59 0.63 9.50 14.23
C ALA A 59 1.28 8.28 14.93
N GLY A 60 2.36 7.78 14.35
CA GLY A 60 3.20 6.76 14.96
C GLY A 60 4.14 6.10 13.97
N SER A 61 4.86 5.09 14.43
CA SER A 61 5.77 4.32 13.61
C SER A 61 5.79 2.85 14.03
N ILE A 62 6.23 1.99 13.12
CA ILE A 62 6.32 0.55 13.33
C ILE A 62 7.69 0.10 12.86
N VAL A 63 8.44 -0.53 13.75
CA VAL A 63 9.73 -1.14 13.44
C VAL A 63 9.53 -2.64 13.36
N GLN A 64 9.74 -3.16 12.16
CA GLN A 64 9.69 -4.58 11.79
C GLN A 64 10.56 -4.76 10.54
N GLN A 65 10.49 -5.91 9.85
CA GLN A 65 11.28 -6.16 8.62
C GLN A 65 11.12 -5.05 7.55
N GLN A 66 9.93 -4.44 7.47
CA GLN A 66 9.64 -3.25 6.67
C GLN A 66 9.13 -2.14 7.60
N PRO A 67 10.03 -1.27 8.10
CA PRO A 67 9.66 -0.18 8.98
C PRO A 67 8.70 0.80 8.31
N GLN A 68 7.76 1.34 9.08
CA GLN A 68 6.74 2.28 8.62
C GLN A 68 6.67 3.52 9.50
N LEU A 69 6.43 4.67 8.88
CA LEU A 69 6.15 5.95 9.53
C LEU A 69 4.79 6.47 9.04
N LEU A 70 3.93 6.83 9.99
CA LEU A 70 2.58 7.32 9.75
C LEU A 70 2.47 8.76 10.22
N LEU A 71 2.07 9.66 9.33
CA LEU A 71 1.93 11.09 9.62
C LEU A 71 0.56 11.60 9.16
N ILE A 72 0.10 12.67 9.82
CA ILE A 72 -1.13 13.39 9.48
C ILE A 72 -0.77 14.87 9.34
N SER A 73 -1.06 15.45 8.18
CA SER A 73 -0.69 16.82 7.82
C SER A 73 -1.92 17.67 7.50
N GLU A 74 -1.82 18.97 7.74
CA GLU A 74 -2.77 19.98 7.26
C GLU A 74 -2.44 20.47 5.85
N LEU A 75 -1.28 20.10 5.31
CA LEU A 75 -0.85 20.47 3.95
C LEU A 75 -1.61 19.66 2.89
N ALA A 76 -1.71 20.20 1.67
CA ALA A 76 -2.25 19.43 0.54
C ALA A 76 -1.28 18.32 0.09
N PRO A 77 -1.76 17.20 -0.50
CA PRO A 77 -0.91 16.09 -0.93
C PRO A 77 0.27 16.49 -1.84
N ALA A 78 0.03 17.43 -2.76
CA ALA A 78 1.05 17.92 -3.67
C ALA A 78 2.19 18.66 -2.95
N ASP A 79 1.86 19.46 -1.92
CA ASP A 79 2.85 20.20 -1.13
C ASP A 79 3.68 19.26 -0.26
N VAL A 80 3.04 18.25 0.33
CA VAL A 80 3.74 17.18 1.06
C VAL A 80 4.71 16.43 0.15
N LYS A 81 4.28 16.08 -1.07
CA LYS A 81 5.14 15.41 -2.05
C LYS A 81 6.31 16.31 -2.44
N ALA A 82 6.07 17.58 -2.73
CA ALA A 82 7.12 18.54 -3.08
C ALA A 82 8.14 18.69 -1.95
N PHE A 83 7.68 18.76 -0.70
CA PHE A 83 8.56 18.78 0.48
C PHE A 83 9.46 17.54 0.52
N TYR A 84 8.90 16.34 0.39
CA TYR A 84 9.68 15.11 0.44
C TYR A 84 10.65 14.99 -0.73
N VAL A 85 10.25 15.37 -1.94
CA VAL A 85 11.12 15.36 -3.11
C VAL A 85 12.35 16.25 -2.90
N ASP A 86 12.16 17.49 -2.41
CA ASP A 86 13.25 18.40 -2.09
C ASP A 86 14.12 17.87 -0.95
N ALA A 87 13.51 17.43 0.15
CA ALA A 87 14.21 16.98 1.33
C ALA A 87 15.04 15.70 1.10
N ILE A 88 14.45 14.69 0.46
CA ILE A 88 15.08 13.39 0.20
C ILE A 88 16.24 13.53 -0.79
N SER A 89 16.12 14.44 -1.77
CA SER A 89 17.20 14.72 -2.74
C SER A 89 18.50 15.21 -2.10
N LYS A 90 18.44 15.68 -0.84
CA LYS A 90 19.59 16.15 -0.06
C LYS A 90 20.18 15.06 0.87
N MET A 91 19.63 13.85 0.86
CA MET A 91 19.93 12.77 1.82
C MET A 91 20.55 11.50 1.18
N ASP A 92 21.31 11.64 0.09
CA ASP A 92 21.92 10.53 -0.69
C ASP A 92 20.91 9.49 -1.23
N TRP A 93 19.63 9.86 -1.30
CA TRP A 93 18.60 9.06 -1.97
C TRP A 93 18.43 9.54 -3.39
N GLN A 94 18.30 8.60 -4.32
CA GLN A 94 18.04 8.89 -5.73
C GLN A 94 16.67 8.36 -6.15
N PRO A 95 15.99 8.99 -7.12
CA PRO A 95 14.73 8.47 -7.65
C PRO A 95 14.90 7.03 -8.11
N ALA A 96 14.00 6.14 -7.69
CA ALA A 96 14.02 4.76 -8.16
C ALA A 96 13.68 4.71 -9.66
N ALA A 97 14.42 3.91 -10.43
CA ALA A 97 14.07 3.62 -11.80
C ALA A 97 12.69 2.95 -11.87
N GLY A 98 11.88 3.32 -12.88
CA GLY A 98 10.48 2.89 -12.97
C GLY A 98 9.45 3.89 -12.43
N GLY A 99 9.89 4.97 -11.79
CA GLY A 99 9.06 6.11 -11.44
C GLY A 99 7.98 5.83 -10.38
N HIS A 100 6.96 6.68 -10.37
CA HIS A 100 5.80 6.63 -9.47
C HIS A 100 4.90 5.42 -9.75
N MET A 101 5.34 4.21 -9.43
CA MET A 101 4.55 3.01 -9.64
C MET A 101 3.31 3.01 -8.74
N ARG A 102 2.13 3.03 -9.38
CA ARG A 102 0.81 3.00 -8.72
C ARG A 102 0.14 1.64 -8.92
N THR A 103 0.77 0.57 -8.45
CA THR A 103 0.25 -0.79 -8.71
C THR A 103 -0.89 -1.13 -7.75
N GLY A 104 -1.87 -1.88 -8.26
CA GLY A 104 -3.04 -2.31 -7.49
C GLY A 104 -4.07 -1.21 -7.29
N PHE A 105 -4.85 -1.30 -6.21
CA PHE A 105 -5.93 -0.35 -5.94
C PHE A 105 -5.39 0.99 -5.44
N PHE A 106 -5.72 2.09 -6.11
CA PHE A 106 -5.38 3.43 -5.63
C PHE A 106 -6.46 4.46 -5.94
N ASP A 107 -6.50 5.52 -5.14
CA ASP A 107 -7.35 6.68 -5.39
C ASP A 107 -6.63 7.66 -6.33
N THR A 108 -7.37 8.26 -7.27
CA THR A 108 -6.83 9.29 -8.17
C THR A 108 -6.21 10.47 -7.42
N GLN A 109 -6.66 10.73 -6.19
CA GLN A 109 -6.16 11.81 -5.33
C GLN A 109 -4.91 11.43 -4.51
N THR A 110 -4.37 10.23 -4.70
CA THR A 110 -3.16 9.79 -4.03
C THR A 110 -1.92 10.30 -4.77
N GLU A 111 -0.98 10.86 -4.03
CA GLU A 111 0.37 11.15 -4.47
C GLU A 111 1.33 10.07 -3.95
N VAL A 112 2.32 9.72 -4.76
CA VAL A 112 3.35 8.74 -4.37
C VAL A 112 4.74 9.25 -4.73
N PHE A 113 5.75 8.75 -4.00
CA PHE A 113 7.16 8.90 -4.34
C PHE A 113 7.93 7.62 -4.02
N ASN A 114 8.97 7.35 -4.81
CA ASN A 114 9.82 6.17 -4.65
C ASN A 114 11.28 6.56 -4.87
N TYR A 115 12.11 6.26 -3.89
CA TYR A 115 13.54 6.54 -3.89
C TYR A 115 14.30 5.29 -3.47
N CYS A 116 15.54 5.18 -3.90
CA CYS A 116 16.45 4.14 -3.44
C CYS A 116 17.77 4.74 -2.98
N ASN A 117 18.44 4.03 -2.08
CA ASN A 117 19.76 4.37 -1.59
C ASN A 117 20.68 3.15 -1.80
N GLU A 118 21.62 3.30 -2.72
CA GLU A 118 22.54 2.23 -3.11
C GLU A 118 23.43 1.79 -1.95
N ALA A 119 24.07 2.74 -1.26
CA ALA A 119 24.97 2.46 -0.15
C ALA A 119 24.29 1.73 1.03
N ARG A 120 23.00 2.01 1.25
CA ARG A 120 22.21 1.40 2.33
C ARG A 120 21.46 0.15 1.90
N HIS A 121 21.46 -0.20 0.61
CA HIS A 121 20.62 -1.24 0.02
C HIS A 121 19.15 -1.10 0.43
N GLN A 122 18.59 0.10 0.32
CA GLN A 122 17.26 0.43 0.80
C GLN A 122 16.41 1.09 -0.27
N THR A 123 15.10 0.86 -0.19
CA THR A 123 14.06 1.57 -0.93
C THR A 123 13.15 2.31 0.04
N LEU A 124 12.83 3.55 -0.27
CA LEU A 124 11.94 4.43 0.47
C LEU A 124 10.71 4.69 -0.40
N PHE A 125 9.56 4.28 0.08
CA PHE A 125 8.29 4.50 -0.59
C PHE A 125 7.42 5.43 0.27
N GLY A 126 6.85 6.47 -0.34
CA GLY A 126 5.86 7.34 0.31
C GLY A 126 4.50 7.31 -0.39
N TYR A 127 3.45 7.13 0.40
CA TYR A 127 2.04 7.31 0.02
C TYR A 127 1.47 8.54 0.71
N ILE A 128 0.77 9.38 -0.04
CA ILE A 128 0.19 10.63 0.45
C ILE A 128 -1.25 10.71 -0.07
N GLN A 129 -2.24 10.80 0.81
CA GLN A 129 -3.65 10.83 0.42
C GLN A 129 -4.40 11.89 1.21
N ALA A 130 -5.25 12.67 0.52
CA ALA A 130 -6.21 13.55 1.18
C ALA A 130 -7.44 12.76 1.62
N ILE A 131 -7.85 12.93 2.88
CA ILE A 131 -8.99 12.24 3.48
C ILE A 131 -9.70 13.22 4.39
N ALA A 132 -10.95 13.53 4.04
CA ALA A 132 -11.68 14.64 4.64
C ALA A 132 -10.87 15.95 4.55
N ASP A 133 -10.52 16.57 5.68
CA ASP A 133 -9.80 17.84 5.80
C ASP A 133 -8.33 17.67 6.20
N ARG A 134 -7.77 16.46 6.03
CA ARG A 134 -6.39 16.12 6.42
C ARG A 134 -5.70 15.30 5.33
N THR A 135 -4.37 15.36 5.33
CA THR A 135 -3.51 14.54 4.46
C THR A 135 -2.82 13.47 5.28
N TYR A 136 -3.06 12.22 4.93
CA TYR A 136 -2.43 11.05 5.54
C TYR A 136 -1.20 10.66 4.74
N ILE A 137 -0.11 10.40 5.45
CA ILE A 137 1.19 10.08 4.86
C ILE A 137 1.66 8.77 5.46
N ARG A 138 2.00 7.81 4.61
CA ARG A 138 2.64 6.56 5.01
C ARG A 138 3.95 6.42 4.27
N ILE A 139 5.03 6.30 5.02
CA ILE A 139 6.36 6.07 4.50
C ILE A 139 6.81 4.69 4.92
N THR A 140 7.28 3.88 3.98
CA THR A 140 7.81 2.55 4.23
C THR A 140 9.24 2.47 3.72
N VAL A 141 10.09 1.80 4.49
CA VAL A 141 11.46 1.47 4.08
C VAL A 141 11.56 -0.03 3.89
N SER A 142 12.14 -0.48 2.79
CA SER A 142 12.42 -1.88 2.54
C SER A 142 13.91 -2.11 2.25
N LYS A 143 14.46 -3.20 2.80
CA LYS A 143 15.80 -3.72 2.47
C LYS A 143 15.74 -4.92 1.50
N SER A 144 14.55 -5.46 1.24
CA SER A 144 14.41 -6.70 0.45
C SER A 144 14.49 -6.46 -1.06
N MET A 145 14.32 -5.22 -1.50
CA MET A 145 14.35 -4.83 -2.91
C MET A 145 15.12 -3.52 -3.01
N ASN A 146 16.10 -3.44 -3.93
CA ASN A 146 16.81 -2.20 -4.22
C ASN A 146 16.83 -1.93 -5.74
N PRO A 147 15.92 -1.06 -6.25
CA PRO A 147 15.82 -0.74 -7.67
C PRO A 147 17.00 0.09 -8.17
N CYS A 148 17.92 0.54 -7.31
CA CYS A 148 19.13 1.25 -7.73
C CYS A 148 20.03 0.35 -8.62
N ASN A 149 20.13 -0.95 -8.31
CA ASN A 149 21.13 -1.84 -8.92
C ASN A 149 20.51 -2.83 -9.91
N ASP A 150 19.23 -3.14 -9.75
CA ASP A 150 18.47 -4.00 -10.67
C ASP A 150 17.10 -3.38 -10.96
N PRO A 151 17.06 -2.33 -11.80
CA PRO A 151 15.81 -1.67 -12.13
C PRO A 151 14.87 -2.58 -12.94
N GLN A 152 15.40 -3.47 -13.77
CA GLN A 152 14.56 -4.31 -14.63
C GLN A 152 13.93 -5.48 -13.87
N GLY A 153 14.69 -6.18 -13.02
CA GLY A 153 14.15 -7.23 -12.17
C GLY A 153 13.11 -6.69 -11.18
N TYR A 154 13.33 -5.48 -10.65
CA TYR A 154 12.34 -4.80 -9.81
C TYR A 154 11.04 -4.49 -10.56
N MET A 155 11.15 -3.97 -11.79
CA MET A 155 9.99 -3.59 -12.59
C MET A 155 9.13 -4.77 -13.01
N LYS A 156 9.76 -5.88 -13.43
CA LYS A 156 9.07 -7.05 -14.01
C LYS A 156 7.92 -7.54 -13.14
N TYR A 157 8.15 -7.72 -11.84
CA TYR A 157 7.14 -8.24 -10.93
C TYR A 157 6.17 -7.18 -10.40
N MET A 158 6.62 -5.93 -10.31
CA MET A 158 5.79 -4.83 -9.84
C MET A 158 4.71 -4.47 -10.87
N THR A 159 5.00 -4.56 -12.17
CA THR A 159 4.03 -4.27 -13.25
C THR A 159 3.02 -5.38 -13.51
N ALA A 160 3.19 -6.54 -12.87
CA ALA A 160 2.31 -7.68 -13.03
C ALA A 160 0.89 -7.39 -12.54
N ILE A 161 0.75 -6.56 -11.51
CA ILE A 161 -0.54 -6.06 -11.04
C ILE A 161 -0.80 -4.69 -11.69
N PRO A 162 -1.90 -4.54 -12.46
CA PRO A 162 -2.20 -3.28 -13.11
C PRO A 162 -2.56 -2.18 -12.11
N ASN A 163 -2.55 -0.96 -12.63
CA ASN A 163 -3.01 0.22 -11.94
C ASN A 163 -4.56 0.22 -11.90
N LEU A 164 -5.15 -0.07 -10.75
CA LEU A 164 -6.60 -0.12 -10.54
C LEU A 164 -7.11 1.15 -9.86
N SER A 165 -7.28 2.21 -10.65
CA SER A 165 -7.86 3.47 -10.17
C SER A 165 -9.28 3.26 -9.65
N ALA A 166 -9.59 3.83 -8.49
CA ALA A 166 -10.94 3.84 -7.95
C ALA A 166 -11.95 4.41 -8.97
N PRO A 167 -13.01 3.65 -9.34
CA PRO A 167 -14.08 4.16 -10.19
C PRO A 167 -14.79 5.37 -9.57
N GLN A 168 -15.48 6.15 -10.38
CA GLN A 168 -16.20 7.33 -9.90
C GLN A 168 -17.18 6.98 -8.77
N GLY A 169 -17.08 7.69 -7.65
CA GLY A 169 -17.92 7.49 -6.46
C GLY A 169 -17.45 6.39 -5.51
N VAL A 170 -16.41 5.63 -5.88
CA VAL A 170 -15.71 4.72 -4.96
C VAL A 170 -14.65 5.51 -4.22
N SER A 171 -14.62 5.39 -2.89
CA SER A 171 -13.57 5.97 -2.05
C SER A 171 -12.80 4.87 -1.34
N LEU A 172 -11.48 4.84 -1.49
CA LEU A 172 -10.63 3.84 -0.85
C LEU A 172 -10.15 4.33 0.53
N LEU A 173 -10.22 3.48 1.54
CA LEU A 173 -9.87 3.85 2.92
C LEU A 173 -8.34 3.92 3.17
N PRO A 174 -7.88 4.90 3.99
CA PRO A 174 -6.46 5.31 4.21
C PRO A 174 -5.44 4.19 4.45
N SER A 175 -5.90 3.11 5.06
CA SER A 175 -5.07 2.07 5.66
C SER A 175 -5.21 0.73 4.96
N SER A 176 -6.00 0.67 3.88
CA SER A 176 -6.30 -0.59 3.20
C SER A 176 -5.44 -0.80 1.97
N PHE A 177 -4.64 0.18 1.58
CA PHE A 177 -3.77 0.06 0.43
C PHE A 177 -2.59 -0.85 0.73
N SER A 178 -2.56 -1.99 0.07
CA SER A 178 -1.28 -2.59 -0.28
C SER A 178 -0.95 -2.17 -1.71
N SER A 179 0.13 -1.41 -1.92
CA SER A 179 0.95 -1.69 -3.10
C SER A 179 1.09 -3.19 -3.21
N GLY A 180 0.97 -3.72 -4.42
CA GLY A 180 1.25 -5.13 -4.71
C GLY A 180 2.46 -5.58 -3.90
N SER A 181 2.23 -6.34 -2.83
CA SER A 181 3.34 -6.95 -2.11
C SER A 181 3.69 -8.16 -2.96
N THR A 182 4.78 -8.07 -3.69
CA THR A 182 5.49 -9.25 -4.18
C THR A 182 6.03 -9.96 -2.95
N GLY A 183 5.42 -11.09 -2.61
CA GLY A 183 5.81 -11.85 -1.42
C GLY A 183 7.21 -12.40 -1.58
N GLY A 184 8.18 -11.88 -0.82
CA GLY A 184 9.49 -12.49 -0.59
C GLY A 184 10.34 -12.76 -1.84
N MET A 185 11.53 -13.30 -1.62
CA MET A 185 12.52 -13.61 -2.67
C MET A 185 12.21 -14.90 -3.45
N ASP A 186 11.02 -15.50 -3.28
CA ASP A 186 10.58 -16.73 -3.95
C ASP A 186 9.33 -16.44 -4.81
N HIS A 187 9.58 -16.13 -6.07
CA HIS A 187 8.82 -15.29 -7.01
C HIS A 187 7.51 -15.85 -7.61
N PHE A 188 6.60 -16.43 -6.83
CA PHE A 188 5.40 -17.07 -7.40
C PHE A 188 4.08 -16.33 -7.16
N GLU A 189 4.06 -15.24 -6.40
CA GLU A 189 2.80 -14.55 -6.05
C GLU A 189 2.96 -13.03 -5.89
N ALA A 190 2.00 -12.28 -6.43
CA ALA A 190 1.79 -10.86 -6.17
C ALA A 190 0.36 -10.64 -5.66
N ARG A 191 0.19 -9.80 -4.63
CA ARG A 191 -1.14 -9.51 -4.07
C ARG A 191 -1.34 -8.05 -3.75
N THR A 192 -2.50 -7.52 -4.10
CA THR A 192 -3.01 -6.22 -3.64
C THR A 192 -4.40 -6.37 -3.01
N SER A 193 -4.73 -5.47 -2.10
CA SER A 193 -6.05 -5.36 -1.48
C SER A 193 -6.36 -3.90 -1.15
N ALA A 194 -7.65 -3.62 -0.98
CA ALA A 194 -8.17 -2.34 -0.50
C ALA A 194 -9.51 -2.53 0.22
N VAL A 195 -9.93 -1.51 0.95
CA VAL A 195 -11.30 -1.40 1.46
C VAL A 195 -11.90 -0.20 0.76
N ALA A 196 -12.96 -0.45 0.01
CA ALA A 196 -13.71 0.53 -0.72
C ALA A 196 -14.96 0.90 0.08
N ARG A 197 -15.27 2.19 0.12
CA ARG A 197 -16.59 2.71 0.42
C ARG A 197 -17.34 2.96 -0.88
N TRP A 198 -18.53 2.41 -0.99
CA TRP A 198 -19.39 2.49 -2.17
C TRP A 198 -20.87 2.42 -1.76
N SER A 199 -21.71 3.28 -2.34
CA SER A 199 -23.15 3.33 -2.01
C SER A 199 -24.03 2.49 -2.93
N GLY A 200 -23.49 1.97 -4.03
CA GLY A 200 -24.21 1.09 -4.96
C GLY A 200 -24.15 -0.38 -4.53
N THR A 201 -24.43 -1.30 -5.45
CA THR A 201 -24.41 -2.73 -5.14
C THR A 201 -23.00 -3.31 -5.27
N LEU A 202 -22.80 -4.50 -4.67
CA LEU A 202 -21.56 -5.28 -4.85
C LEU A 202 -21.31 -5.60 -6.33
N ALA A 203 -22.37 -5.95 -7.06
CA ALA A 203 -22.31 -6.26 -8.48
C ALA A 203 -21.83 -5.06 -9.30
N ASP A 204 -22.37 -3.86 -9.03
CA ASP A 204 -21.95 -2.64 -9.72
C ASP A 204 -20.48 -2.30 -9.43
N LEU A 205 -20.05 -2.47 -8.17
CA LEU A 205 -18.65 -2.23 -7.79
C LEU A 205 -17.71 -3.20 -8.51
N TYR A 206 -18.05 -4.50 -8.52
CA TYR A 206 -17.29 -5.53 -9.21
C TYR A 206 -17.21 -5.24 -10.72
N GLN A 207 -18.33 -4.94 -11.36
CA GLN A 207 -18.39 -4.61 -12.79
C GLN A 207 -17.66 -3.31 -13.14
N ALA A 208 -17.47 -2.40 -12.19
CA ALA A 208 -16.66 -1.19 -12.41
C ALA A 208 -15.15 -1.48 -12.47
N TYR A 209 -14.67 -2.57 -11.87
CA TYR A 209 -13.25 -2.97 -11.90
C TYR A 209 -12.90 -3.95 -13.03
N VAL A 210 -13.85 -4.77 -13.49
CA VAL A 210 -13.65 -5.75 -14.57
C VAL A 210 -13.02 -5.11 -15.83
N PRO A 211 -13.53 -3.99 -16.38
CA PRO A 211 -12.93 -3.37 -17.57
C PRO A 211 -11.49 -2.87 -17.35
N LEU A 212 -11.10 -2.56 -16.11
CA LEU A 212 -9.73 -2.14 -15.81
C LEU A 212 -8.75 -3.31 -15.92
N LEU A 213 -9.18 -4.52 -15.54
CA LEU A 213 -8.37 -5.73 -15.71
C LEU A 213 -8.31 -6.12 -17.19
N GLU A 214 -9.42 -6.09 -17.91
CA GLU A 214 -9.44 -6.37 -19.35
C GLU A 214 -8.58 -5.38 -20.15
N SER A 215 -8.46 -4.13 -19.70
CA SER A 215 -7.67 -3.10 -20.38
C SER A 215 -6.16 -3.37 -20.41
N VAL A 216 -5.68 -4.33 -19.62
CA VAL A 216 -4.28 -4.78 -19.59
C VAL A 216 -4.13 -6.23 -20.06
N ASP A 217 -5.01 -6.65 -20.97
CA ASP A 217 -5.01 -7.96 -21.62
C ASP A 217 -5.22 -9.15 -20.66
N TRP A 218 -5.76 -8.92 -19.46
CA TRP A 218 -6.21 -10.02 -18.60
C TRP A 218 -7.47 -10.64 -19.20
N GLN A 219 -7.50 -11.96 -19.31
CA GLN A 219 -8.63 -12.69 -19.88
C GLN A 219 -9.41 -13.41 -18.77
N MET A 220 -10.69 -13.11 -18.61
CA MET A 220 -11.52 -13.77 -17.60
C MET A 220 -11.95 -15.15 -18.09
N HIS A 221 -11.76 -16.18 -17.26
CA HIS A 221 -12.20 -17.55 -17.58
C HIS A 221 -13.49 -17.92 -16.90
N THR A 222 -13.67 -17.47 -15.66
CA THR A 222 -14.83 -17.81 -14.85
C THR A 222 -15.08 -16.75 -13.80
N GLU A 223 -16.34 -16.60 -13.41
CA GLU A 223 -16.78 -15.72 -12.34
C GLU A 223 -17.89 -16.37 -11.50
N SER A 224 -18.00 -15.89 -10.27
CA SER A 224 -19.08 -16.23 -9.35
C SER A 224 -19.50 -14.96 -8.63
N LEU A 225 -20.79 -14.63 -8.73
CA LEU A 225 -21.37 -13.41 -8.19
C LEU A 225 -22.57 -13.74 -7.29
N THR A 226 -22.55 -13.17 -6.08
CA THR A 226 -23.62 -13.24 -5.08
C THR A 226 -23.87 -11.84 -4.52
N ASP A 227 -24.85 -11.71 -3.62
CA ASP A 227 -25.11 -10.46 -2.89
C ASP A 227 -23.98 -10.09 -1.91
N LYS A 228 -23.16 -11.06 -1.49
CA LYS A 228 -22.12 -10.89 -0.46
C LYS A 228 -20.68 -10.98 -0.97
N ALA A 229 -20.49 -11.59 -2.13
CA ALA A 229 -19.18 -11.83 -2.71
C ALA A 229 -19.25 -11.88 -4.23
N ALA A 230 -18.23 -11.32 -4.89
CA ALA A 230 -17.89 -11.55 -6.28
C ALA A 230 -16.47 -12.09 -6.36
N VAL A 231 -16.22 -13.08 -7.21
CA VAL A 231 -14.89 -13.61 -7.50
C VAL A 231 -14.78 -13.89 -8.99
N SER A 232 -13.64 -13.55 -9.59
CA SER A 232 -13.29 -13.88 -10.97
C SER A 232 -11.86 -14.43 -11.04
N TRP A 233 -11.64 -15.30 -12.02
CA TRP A 233 -10.36 -15.92 -12.31
C TRP A 233 -9.90 -15.51 -13.70
N TRP A 234 -8.60 -15.23 -13.82
CA TRP A 234 -8.02 -14.55 -14.98
C TRP A 234 -6.75 -15.25 -15.44
N ASP A 235 -6.56 -15.40 -16.75
CA ASP A 235 -5.24 -15.67 -17.32
C ASP A 235 -4.55 -14.35 -17.63
N VAL A 236 -3.26 -14.32 -17.35
CA VAL A 236 -2.39 -13.16 -17.58
C VAL A 236 -1.12 -13.64 -18.26
N THR A 237 -0.69 -12.98 -19.32
CA THR A 237 0.59 -13.25 -19.98
C THR A 237 1.59 -12.16 -19.64
N LEU A 238 2.70 -12.54 -18.97
CA LEU A 238 3.78 -11.64 -18.60
C LEU A 238 5.10 -12.23 -19.08
N ASP A 239 5.80 -11.55 -19.98
CA ASP A 239 7.09 -12.00 -20.55
C ASP A 239 7.08 -13.47 -21.02
N ASP A 240 6.06 -13.83 -21.82
CA ASP A 240 5.83 -15.18 -22.35
C ASP A 240 5.45 -16.26 -21.29
N GLU A 241 5.28 -15.89 -20.02
CA GLU A 241 4.80 -16.77 -18.95
C GLU A 241 3.31 -16.58 -18.69
N THR A 242 2.60 -17.68 -18.43
CA THR A 242 1.18 -17.65 -18.04
C THR A 242 1.03 -17.62 -16.52
N TRP A 243 0.30 -16.63 -16.04
CA TRP A 243 -0.05 -16.43 -14.64
C TRP A 243 -1.56 -16.56 -14.45
N GLN A 244 -1.97 -16.92 -13.25
CA GLN A 244 -3.35 -17.04 -12.81
C GLN A 244 -3.69 -15.90 -11.84
N GLY A 245 -4.66 -15.08 -12.20
CA GLY A 245 -5.19 -14.00 -11.38
C GLY A 245 -6.49 -14.38 -10.69
N VAL A 246 -6.71 -13.87 -9.48
CA VAL A 246 -8.00 -13.93 -8.78
C VAL A 246 -8.35 -12.52 -8.31
N PHE A 247 -9.45 -11.98 -8.82
CA PHE A 247 -10.04 -10.74 -8.33
C PHE A 247 -11.29 -11.05 -7.50
N SER A 248 -11.41 -10.46 -6.32
CA SER A 248 -12.57 -10.64 -5.45
C SER A 248 -13.03 -9.35 -4.78
N VAL A 249 -14.34 -9.25 -4.59
CA VAL A 249 -15.03 -8.18 -3.88
C VAL A 249 -15.91 -8.82 -2.81
N LEU A 250 -15.73 -8.45 -1.54
CA LEU A 250 -16.48 -9.00 -0.41
C LEU A 250 -17.23 -7.88 0.33
N ALA A 251 -18.54 -8.02 0.52
CA ALA A 251 -19.32 -7.11 1.35
C ALA A 251 -18.97 -7.30 2.83
N LYS A 252 -18.82 -6.21 3.59
CA LYS A 252 -18.68 -6.29 5.05
C LYS A 252 -20.05 -6.47 5.72
N PRO A 253 -20.31 -7.58 6.45
CA PRO A 253 -21.64 -7.89 6.97
C PRO A 253 -22.30 -6.85 7.88
N LYS A 254 -21.51 -5.95 8.50
CA LYS A 254 -21.99 -4.91 9.43
C LYS A 254 -21.80 -3.49 8.89
N SER A 255 -21.39 -3.35 7.64
CA SER A 255 -21.10 -2.06 7.01
C SER A 255 -21.53 -2.15 5.53
N PRO A 256 -22.82 -1.85 5.24
CA PRO A 256 -23.40 -2.11 3.93
C PRO A 256 -22.78 -1.27 2.81
N ASP A 257 -22.05 -0.21 3.15
CA ASP A 257 -21.31 0.66 2.24
C ASP A 257 -19.83 0.28 2.11
N LEU A 258 -19.34 -0.75 2.82
CA LEU A 258 -17.92 -1.12 2.81
C LEU A 258 -17.69 -2.49 2.16
N TYR A 259 -16.71 -2.52 1.28
CA TYR A 259 -16.30 -3.68 0.51
C TYR A 259 -14.81 -3.92 0.67
N VAL A 260 -14.39 -5.18 0.75
CA VAL A 260 -12.98 -5.59 0.67
C VAL A 260 -12.71 -5.99 -0.77
N LEU A 261 -11.73 -5.33 -1.39
CA LEU A 261 -11.20 -5.64 -2.70
C LEU A 261 -9.91 -6.43 -2.52
N MET A 262 -9.73 -7.53 -3.26
CA MET A 262 -8.47 -8.27 -3.29
C MET A 262 -8.18 -8.71 -4.71
N LEU A 263 -6.93 -8.55 -5.12
CA LEU A 263 -6.41 -9.11 -6.36
C LEU A 263 -5.12 -9.87 -6.03
N THR A 264 -5.09 -11.14 -6.36
CA THR A 264 -3.92 -12.01 -6.25
C THR A 264 -3.53 -12.48 -7.65
N LEU A 265 -2.25 -12.58 -7.92
CA LEU A 265 -1.68 -13.14 -9.13
C LEU A 265 -0.65 -14.18 -8.71
N GLY A 266 -0.74 -15.39 -9.25
CA GLY A 266 0.19 -16.48 -8.98
C GLY A 266 0.71 -17.12 -10.26
N MET A 267 1.98 -17.50 -10.30
CA MET A 267 2.53 -18.18 -11.47
C MET A 267 1.94 -19.60 -11.56
N SER A 268 1.46 -19.99 -12.74
CA SER A 268 0.94 -21.34 -12.93
C SER A 268 2.10 -22.33 -12.95
N VAL A 269 2.14 -23.26 -11.98
CA VAL A 269 3.06 -24.40 -12.05
C VAL A 269 2.41 -25.45 -12.93
N ALA A 270 2.91 -25.61 -14.16
CA ALA A 270 2.50 -26.66 -15.08
C ALA A 270 2.96 -28.05 -14.60
#